data_AF-A0A1W6NYE7-F1
#
_entry.id   AF-A0A1W6NYE7-F1
#
_cell.length_a   1.000
_cell.length_b   1.000
_cell.length_c   1.000
_cell.angle_alpha   90.00
_cell.angle_beta   90.00
_cell.angle_gamma   90.00
#
_symmetry.space_group_name_H-M   'P 1'
#
loop_
_entity.id
_entity.type
_entity.pdbx_description
1 polymer ?
#
loop_
_entity_poly.entity_id
_entity_poly.type
_entity_poly.pdbx_seq_one_letter_code
_entity_poly.pdbx_strand_id
1 'polypeptide(L)' 'MAPPERPFLCAPGLRIEAQERLVALQFQQLQQQLERLEALIERLEKRLWLTVYGVLGAILAQAFQSFLQVAP' A
#
# COMPACT_ATOMS: atom_id res chain seq x y z
N MET A 1 24.89 -54.88 -14.98
CA MET A 1 23.95 -54.25 -14.03
C MET A 1 24.60 -52.93 -13.59
N ALA A 2 24.40 -51.86 -14.34
CA ALA A 2 24.96 -50.55 -13.99
C ALA A 2 24.16 -49.94 -12.82
N PRO A 3 24.80 -49.29 -11.83
CA PRO A 3 24.09 -48.66 -10.73
C PRO A 3 23.20 -47.51 -11.24
N PRO A 4 22.07 -47.20 -10.57
CA PRO A 4 21.24 -46.07 -10.96
C PRO A 4 22.02 -44.77 -10.74
N GLU A 5 22.29 -44.08 -11.84
CA GLU A 5 22.84 -42.72 -11.90
C GLU A 5 21.92 -41.82 -11.07
N ARG A 6 22.30 -41.50 -9.82
CA ARG A 6 21.60 -40.46 -9.06
C ARG A 6 21.97 -39.15 -9.77
N PRO A 7 20.99 -38.38 -10.29
CA PRO A 7 21.32 -37.05 -10.78
C PRO A 7 21.98 -36.31 -9.62
N PHE A 8 23.24 -35.91 -9.79
CA PHE A 8 23.94 -35.12 -8.81
C PHE A 8 23.15 -33.82 -8.66
N LEU A 9 22.29 -33.75 -7.64
CA LEU A 9 21.61 -32.53 -7.25
C LEU A 9 22.70 -31.55 -6.85
N CYS A 10 23.15 -30.73 -7.81
CA CYS A 10 24.10 -29.66 -7.57
C CYS A 10 23.59 -28.89 -6.34
N ALA A 11 24.35 -28.90 -5.25
CA ALA A 11 23.99 -28.18 -4.02
C ALA A 11 23.59 -26.70 -4.26
N PRO A 12 24.15 -26.00 -5.28
CA PRO A 12 23.65 -24.68 -5.68
C PRO A 12 22.23 -24.68 -6.29
N GLY A 13 21.86 -25.68 -7.10
CA GLY A 13 20.55 -25.75 -7.76
C GLY A 13 19.39 -25.93 -6.78
N LEU A 14 19.61 -26.69 -5.70
CA LEU A 14 18.63 -26.85 -4.61
C LEU A 14 18.36 -25.53 -3.87
N ARG A 15 19.37 -24.66 -3.74
CA ARG A 15 19.21 -23.35 -3.09
C ARG A 15 18.42 -22.38 -3.97
N ILE A 16 18.62 -22.44 -5.29
CA ILE A 16 17.89 -21.59 -6.25
C ILE A 16 16.40 -21.94 -6.24
N GLU A 17 16.04 -23.22 -6.31
CA GLU A 17 14.63 -23.64 -6.27
C GLU A 17 13.94 -23.24 -4.95
N ALA A 18 14.64 -23.37 -3.83
CA ALA A 18 14.13 -22.90 -2.55
C ALA A 18 13.93 -21.37 -2.53
N GLN A 19 14.86 -20.61 -3.10
CA GLN A 19 14.74 -19.15 -3.21
C GLN A 19 13.59 -18.71 -4.12
N GLU A 20 13.38 -19.37 -5.26
CA GLU A 20 12.25 -19.07 -6.16
C GLU A 20 10.91 -19.25 -5.45
N ARG A 21 10.75 -20.33 -4.68
CA ARG A 21 9.54 -20.58 -3.88
C ARG A 21 9.36 -19.53 -2.78
N LEU A 22 10.44 -19.14 -2.09
CA LEU A 22 10.38 -18.10 -1.05
C LEU A 22 10.06 -16.73 -1.63
N VAL A 23 10.63 -16.39 -2.79
CA VAL A 23 10.36 -15.13 -3.48
C VAL A 23 8.90 -15.10 -3.94
N ALA A 24 8.39 -16.20 -4.50
CA ALA A 24 6.98 -16.30 -4.88
C ALA A 24 6.04 -16.07 -3.67
N LEU A 25 6.33 -16.67 -2.52
CA LEU A 25 5.56 -16.47 -1.30
C LEU A 25 5.65 -15.02 -0.78
N GLN A 26 6.83 -14.41 -0.82
CA GLN A 26 7.01 -13.02 -0.42
C GLN A 26 6.20 -12.06 -1.31
N PHE A 27 6.21 -12.27 -2.62
CA PHE A 27 5.39 -11.48 -3.55
C PHE A 27 3.90 -11.65 -3.27
N GLN A 28 3.44 -12.88 -3.02
CA GLN A 28 2.05 -13.11 -2.64
C GLN A 28 1.66 -12.38 -1.35
N GLN A 29 2.53 -12.38 -0.34
CA GLN A 29 2.29 -11.63 0.89
C GLN A 29 2.28 -10.12 0.64
N LEU A 30 3.21 -9.59 -0.14
CA LEU A 30 3.25 -8.17 -0.48
C LEU A 30 1.97 -7.73 -1.22
N GLN A 31 1.46 -8.53 -2.14
CA GLN A 31 0.21 -8.27 -2.84
C GLN A 31 -0.96 -8.14 -1.85
N GLN A 32 -1.11 -9.09 -0.92
CA GLN A 32 -2.17 -9.03 0.10
C GLN A 32 -2.05 -7.79 1.00
N GLN A 33 -0.82 -7.39 1.31
CA GLN A 33 -0.58 -6.20 2.13
C GLN A 33 -0.90 -4.91 1.36
N LEU A 34 -0.59 -4.85 0.06
CA LEU A 34 -0.96 -3.72 -0.80
C LEU A 34 -2.48 -3.58 -0.93
N GLU A 35 -3.20 -4.68 -1.14
CA GLU A 35 -4.68 -4.67 -1.18
C GLU A 35 -5.28 -4.11 0.12
N ARG A 36 -4.71 -4.49 1.27
CA ARG A 36 -5.12 -3.93 2.57
C ARG A 36 -4.82 -2.44 2.67
N LEU A 37 -3.65 -2.00 2.20
CA LEU A 37 -3.27 -0.58 2.21
C LEU A 37 -4.19 0.24 1.32
N GLU A 38 -4.52 -0.24 0.12
CA GLU A 38 -5.47 0.42 -0.78
C GLU A 38 -6.83 0.61 -0.11
N ALA A 39 -7.35 -0.44 0.55
CA ALA A 39 -8.62 -0.35 1.28
C ALA A 39 -8.56 0.64 2.47
N LEU A 40 -7.41 0.78 3.13
CA LEU A 40 -7.20 1.76 4.19
C LEU A 40 -7.10 3.19 3.63
N ILE A 41 -6.39 3.37 2.51
CA ILE A 41 -6.22 4.67 1.84
C ILE A 41 -7.57 5.19 1.35
N GLU A 42 -8.41 4.35 0.74
CA GLU A 42 -9.74 4.76 0.29
C GLU A 42 -10.61 5.31 1.44
N ARG A 43 -10.51 4.69 2.62
CA ARG A 43 -11.23 5.15 3.82
C ARG A 43 -10.65 6.45 4.37
N LEU A 44 -9.32 6.58 4.36
CA LEU A 44 -8.63 7.79 4.79
C LEU A 44 -8.97 8.96 3.88
N GLU A 45 -8.99 8.76 2.57
CA GLU A 45 -9.35 9.78 1.59
C GLU A 45 -10.75 10.35 1.89
N LYS A 46 -11.76 9.48 2.06
CA LYS A 46 -13.12 9.92 2.38
C LYS A 46 -13.20 10.78 3.66
N ARG A 47 -12.40 10.46 4.67
CA ARG A 47 -12.30 11.27 5.91
C ARG A 47 -11.54 12.57 5.68
N LEU A 48 -10.43 12.51 4.95
CA LEU A 48 -9.60 13.65 4.63
C LEU A 48 -10.39 14.70 3.86
N TRP A 49 -11.22 14.28 2.89
CA TRP A 49 -12.12 15.17 2.18
C TRP A 49 -12.97 16.00 3.15
N LEU A 50 -13.71 15.37 4.07
CA LEU A 50 -14.53 16.10 5.04
C LEU A 50 -13.72 17.12 5.86
N THR A 51 -12.51 16.75 6.31
CA THR A 51 -11.66 17.68 7.07
C THR A 51 -11.18 18.85 6.22
N VAL A 52 -10.76 18.60 4.99
CA VAL A 52 -10.24 19.63 4.07
C VAL A 52 -11.36 20.60 3.70
N TYR A 53 -12.54 20.10 3.30
CA TYR A 53 -13.68 20.97 3.01
C TYR A 53 -14.20 21.71 4.24
N GLY A 54 -14.18 21.08 5.41
CA GLY A 54 -14.55 21.74 6.67
C GLY A 54 -13.66 22.93 6.98
N VAL A 55 -12.33 22.75 6.88
CA VAL A 55 -11.36 23.83 7.10
C VAL A 55 -11.49 24.92 6.03
N LEU A 56 -11.62 24.55 4.76
CA LEU A 56 -11.87 25.52 3.68
C LEU A 56 -13.14 26.34 3.92
N GLY A 57 -14.23 25.68 4.31
CA GLY A 57 -15.49 26.35 4.65
C GLY A 57 -15.36 27.32 5.83
N ALA A 58 -14.63 26.92 6.88
CA ALA A 58 -14.38 27.79 8.03
C ALA A 58 -13.56 29.03 7.66
N ILE A 59 -12.51 28.87 6.86
CA ILE A 59 -11.69 29.99 6.36
C ILE A 59 -12.54 30.94 5.50
N LEU A 60 -13.36 30.41 4.60
CA LEU A 60 -14.26 31.21 3.77
C LEU A 60 -15.29 31.98 4.61
N ALA A 61 -15.88 31.33 5.62
CA ALA A 61 -16.80 31.99 6.55
C ALA A 61 -16.12 33.11 7.34
N GLN A 62 -14.91 32.85 7.86
CA GLN A 62 -14.13 33.85 8.60
C GLN A 62 -13.77 35.05 7.71
N ALA A 63 -13.37 34.80 6.47
CA ALA A 63 -13.10 35.85 5.50
C ALA A 63 -14.38 36.67 5.22
N PHE A 64 -15.51 36.01 4.97
CA PHE A 64 -16.79 36.68 4.72
C PHE A 64 -17.24 37.54 5.91
N GLN A 65 -17.11 37.03 7.13
CA GLN A 65 -17.37 37.81 8.36
C GLN A 65 -16.45 39.03 8.46
N SER A 66 -15.16 38.87 8.15
CA SER A 66 -14.21 39.98 8.12
C SER A 66 -14.60 41.06 7.09
N PHE A 67 -15.09 40.66 5.92
CA PHE A 67 -15.57 41.61 4.90
C PHE A 67 -16.82 42.36 5.37
N LEU A 68 -17.79 41.67 5.98
CA LEU A 68 -19.00 42.30 6.50
C LEU A 68 -18.72 43.28 7.65
N GLN A 69 -17.71 43.03 8.47
CA GLN A 69 -17.31 43.95 9.55
C GLN A 69 -16.62 45.22 9.04
N VAL A 70 -16.03 45.16 7.84
CA VAL A 70 -15.36 46.31 7.21
C VAL A 70 -16.32 47.09 6.29
N ALA A 71 -17.40 46.46 5.81
CA ALA A 71 -18.46 47.14 5.08
C ALA A 71 -19.27 48.05 6.04
N PRO A 72 -19.41 49.35 5.75
CA PRO A 72 -20.13 50.31 6.60
C PRO A 72 -21.64 50.08 6.65
#